data_AF-A0A0E3PF30-F1
#
_entry.id   AF-A0A0E3PF30-F1
#
_cell.length_a   1.000
_cell.length_b   1.000
_cell.length_c   1.000
_cell.angle_alpha   90.00
_cell.angle_beta   90.00
_cell.angle_gamma   90.00
#
_symmetry.space_group_name_H-M   'P 1'
#
loop_
_entity.id
_entity.type
_entity.pdbx_description
1 polymer ?
#
loop_
_entity_poly.entity_id
_entity_poly.type
_entity_poly.pdbx_seq_one_letter_code
_entity_poly.pdbx_strand_id
1 'polypeptide(L)'
;MDLMQLSAQNPWWRNPAAIRDDAKLKKLDESLLKWSPRLLSELKFDRDRIYTLRGPRQVGKTTLVKLIIRELLEKIEHSQSIFYFTCDLVADEKELFEVLDLYLKWAAAFRLERKYIFLDEISSVRDWEKGLKYLVDTGALNNTTVVLTGSHSIDIKSSIERLPGRRGEGEGTLDKIFFPMKFSEYAETLNSDLKQFMEANGLFEAEKRQEILSNLSEGRADPLLNMLLLYQPELDRLFDQYLLTGGVPRAVNEFFSKNKIDGGTYEIYIQSLIGDLARWNIPEMPVKQTLRSIAGKLTTPVSWRGITDETDIGAHVTVRKYVTALEDSFVLNVLYPLDLPKKTANFKKAKKIYFRDPFIFHALHAWASGLTDYFESANLYLSSPETRSKLVESVFHSHLLRFIYEKYPSDVFSPHDRVFYLKTGGGKKEVDFVLKEKGSILLGIELKYQNRINSSDYRGLTVFERGILVSKDRFDLSGKYVTLPASIFLLLL
;
A
#
# COMPACT_ATOMS: atom_id res chain seq x y z
N MET A 1 -27.81 18.24 -12.78
CA MET A 1 -26.78 19.02 -12.06
C MET A 1 -26.53 20.32 -12.81
N ASP A 2 -26.18 21.42 -12.13
CA ASP A 2 -25.86 22.70 -12.79
C ASP A 2 -24.41 23.17 -12.54
N LEU A 3 -23.99 24.23 -13.24
CA LEU A 3 -22.63 24.75 -13.15
C LEU A 3 -22.32 25.36 -11.76
N MET A 4 -23.32 25.86 -11.04
CA MET A 4 -23.12 26.39 -9.69
C MET A 4 -22.75 25.27 -8.71
N GLN A 5 -23.39 24.11 -8.85
CA GLN A 5 -23.06 22.90 -8.09
C GLN A 5 -21.64 22.41 -8.38
N LEU A 6 -21.21 22.43 -9.65
CA LEU A 6 -19.82 22.10 -10.01
C LEU A 6 -18.83 23.11 -9.42
N SER A 7 -19.12 24.42 -9.51
CA SER A 7 -18.27 25.49 -8.98
C SER A 7 -18.09 25.42 -7.46
N ALA A 8 -19.05 24.86 -6.71
CA ALA A 8 -18.93 24.69 -5.26
C ALA A 8 -17.80 23.72 -4.87
N GLN A 9 -17.55 22.70 -5.70
CA GLN A 9 -16.45 21.75 -5.50
C GLN A 9 -15.12 22.21 -6.13
N ASN A 10 -15.19 23.27 -6.96
CA ASN A 10 -14.08 23.84 -7.73
C ASN A 10 -13.92 25.34 -7.44
N PRO A 11 -13.73 25.76 -6.17
CA PRO A 11 -13.69 27.17 -5.80
C PRO A 11 -12.54 27.94 -6.48
N TRP A 12 -11.49 27.24 -6.92
CA TRP A 12 -10.37 27.81 -7.67
C TRP A 12 -10.74 28.36 -9.04
N TRP A 13 -11.89 27.97 -9.62
CA TRP A 13 -12.38 28.56 -10.87
C TRP A 13 -12.66 30.05 -10.75
N ARG A 14 -12.97 30.53 -9.54
CA ARG A 14 -13.17 31.97 -9.25
C ARG A 14 -11.88 32.62 -8.76
N ASN A 15 -11.15 31.93 -7.88
CA ASN A 15 -9.91 32.42 -7.29
C ASN A 15 -8.96 31.25 -7.04
N PRO A 16 -7.84 31.11 -7.78
CA PRO A 16 -6.89 30.01 -7.59
C PRO A 16 -6.43 29.82 -6.13
N ALA A 17 -6.33 30.89 -5.34
CA ALA A 17 -5.92 30.82 -3.94
C ALA A 17 -6.92 30.11 -3.02
N ALA A 18 -8.19 29.95 -3.44
CA ALA A 18 -9.24 29.32 -2.64
C ALA A 18 -8.97 27.83 -2.34
N ILE A 19 -8.05 27.18 -3.07
CA ILE A 19 -7.59 25.83 -2.73
C ILE A 19 -6.95 25.77 -1.33
N ARG A 20 -6.35 26.87 -0.86
CA ARG A 20 -5.74 26.97 0.47
C ARG A 20 -6.77 26.92 1.60
N ASP A 21 -8.05 27.15 1.28
CA ASP A 21 -9.14 27.07 2.24
C ASP A 21 -9.76 25.67 2.37
N ASP A 22 -9.32 24.70 1.57
CA ASP A 22 -9.79 23.31 1.64
C ASP A 22 -9.52 22.71 3.04
N ALA A 23 -10.55 22.13 3.65
CA ALA A 23 -10.49 21.62 5.02
C ALA A 23 -9.49 20.47 5.20
N LYS A 24 -9.25 19.63 4.17
CA LYS A 24 -8.28 18.52 4.26
C LYS A 24 -6.86 19.07 4.15
N LEU A 25 -6.64 20.05 3.27
CA LEU A 25 -5.34 20.71 3.15
C LEU A 25 -5.00 21.53 4.39
N LYS A 26 -5.95 22.27 4.98
CA LYS A 26 -5.75 22.94 6.27
C LYS A 26 -5.33 21.97 7.37
N LYS A 27 -6.05 20.84 7.51
CA LYS A 27 -5.68 19.79 8.47
C LYS A 27 -4.28 19.21 8.21
N LEU A 28 -3.89 19.05 6.96
CA LEU A 28 -2.53 18.63 6.59
C LEU A 28 -1.49 19.71 6.89
N ASP A 29 -1.81 20.98 6.68
CA ASP A 29 -0.94 22.11 6.96
C ASP A 29 -0.82 22.39 8.48
N GLU A 30 -1.80 21.95 9.28
CA GLU A 30 -1.77 21.97 10.75
C GLU A 30 -1.12 20.72 11.38
N SER A 31 -1.05 19.59 10.67
CA SER A 31 -0.51 18.34 11.23
C SER A 31 1.00 18.42 11.48
N LEU A 32 1.49 17.74 12.52
CA LEU A 32 2.92 17.59 12.76
C LEU A 32 3.57 16.76 11.65
N LEU A 33 2.83 15.77 11.13
CA LEU A 33 3.26 14.93 10.04
C LEU A 33 3.08 15.65 8.70
N LYS A 34 4.18 15.98 8.00
CA LYS A 34 4.18 16.53 6.63
C LYS A 34 4.60 15.48 5.62
N TRP A 35 3.78 14.45 5.47
CA TRP A 35 4.07 13.38 4.53
C TRP A 35 3.87 13.83 3.08
N SER A 36 4.92 13.66 2.26
CA SER A 36 4.86 13.78 0.81
C SER A 36 5.07 12.38 0.22
N PRO A 37 4.00 11.71 -0.26
CA PRO A 37 4.13 10.37 -0.79
C PRO A 37 5.03 10.30 -2.01
N ARG A 38 5.93 9.33 -2.06
CA ARG A 38 6.79 9.12 -3.24
C ARG A 38 5.97 8.83 -4.51
N LEU A 39 4.75 8.30 -4.35
CA LEU A 39 3.77 8.10 -5.43
C LEU A 39 3.45 9.38 -6.22
N LEU A 40 3.60 10.58 -5.65
CA LEU A 40 3.41 11.84 -6.37
C LEU A 40 4.31 11.92 -7.61
N SER A 41 5.57 11.48 -7.48
CA SER A 41 6.54 11.52 -8.57
C SER A 41 6.18 10.61 -9.75
N GLU A 42 5.33 9.60 -9.50
CA GLU A 42 4.85 8.61 -10.47
C GLU A 42 3.63 9.08 -11.27
N LEU A 43 3.00 10.17 -10.86
CA LEU A 43 1.85 10.76 -11.56
C LEU A 43 2.34 11.90 -12.46
N LYS A 44 2.34 11.62 -13.77
CA LYS A 44 2.78 12.57 -14.80
C LYS A 44 1.57 13.16 -15.53
N PHE A 45 1.52 14.50 -15.59
CA PHE A 45 0.41 15.31 -16.11
C PHE A 45 0.73 15.99 -17.45
N ASP A 46 1.70 15.44 -18.19
CA ASP A 46 2.26 15.98 -19.44
C ASP A 46 1.52 15.52 -20.71
N ARG A 47 0.71 14.45 -20.62
CA ARG A 47 0.05 13.81 -21.77
C ARG A 47 -1.31 13.22 -21.42
N ASP A 48 -2.02 12.75 -22.45
CA ASP A 48 -3.33 12.15 -22.29
C ASP A 48 -3.21 10.82 -21.57
N ARG A 49 -3.82 10.75 -20.38
CA ARG A 49 -3.74 9.59 -19.48
C ARG A 49 -4.97 9.47 -18.63
N ILE A 50 -5.36 8.23 -18.34
CA ILE A 50 -6.41 7.90 -17.36
C ILE A 50 -5.79 7.04 -16.27
N TYR A 51 -5.36 7.71 -15.20
CA TYR A 51 -4.85 7.05 -14.00
C TYR A 51 -5.99 6.49 -13.17
N THR A 52 -5.75 5.36 -12.54
CA THR A 52 -6.53 4.97 -11.36
C THR A 52 -5.68 5.07 -10.11
N LEU A 53 -6.27 5.60 -9.05
CA LEU A 53 -5.65 5.78 -7.75
C LEU A 53 -6.47 5.00 -6.72
N ARG A 54 -6.07 3.74 -6.53
CA ARG A 54 -6.71 2.82 -5.60
C ARG A 54 -6.01 2.83 -4.26
N GLY A 55 -6.63 2.27 -3.23
CA GLY A 55 -5.95 2.05 -1.95
C GLY A 55 -6.92 1.94 -0.78
N PRO A 56 -6.45 1.51 0.39
CA PRO A 56 -7.32 1.30 1.55
C PRO A 56 -8.06 2.58 1.92
N ARG A 57 -9.17 2.43 2.65
CA ARG A 57 -9.86 3.57 3.25
C ARG A 57 -8.96 4.24 4.31
N GLN A 58 -9.17 5.53 4.55
CA GLN A 58 -8.46 6.33 5.57
C GLN A 58 -6.95 6.57 5.35
N VAL A 59 -6.39 6.23 4.17
CA VAL A 59 -4.97 6.52 3.86
C VAL A 59 -4.71 7.94 3.33
N GLY A 60 -5.75 8.71 3.02
CA GLY A 60 -5.63 10.10 2.54
C GLY A 60 -5.70 10.30 1.03
N LYS A 61 -6.32 9.39 0.25
CA LYS A 61 -6.47 9.52 -1.22
C LYS A 61 -7.05 10.88 -1.66
N THR A 62 -8.16 11.33 -1.08
CA THR A 62 -8.73 12.65 -1.39
C THR A 62 -7.76 13.78 -1.04
N THR A 63 -7.04 13.67 0.08
CA THR A 63 -6.03 14.67 0.48
C THR A 63 -4.89 14.73 -0.54
N LEU A 64 -4.43 13.57 -1.04
CA LEU A 64 -3.44 13.47 -2.10
C LEU A 64 -3.92 14.14 -3.40
N VAL A 65 -5.16 13.90 -3.81
CA VAL A 65 -5.77 14.57 -4.98
C VAL A 65 -5.80 16.09 -4.79
N LYS A 66 -6.24 16.58 -3.62
CA LYS A 66 -6.26 18.02 -3.33
C LYS A 66 -4.85 18.62 -3.30
N LEU A 67 -3.86 17.88 -2.83
CA LEU A 67 -2.46 18.30 -2.84
C LEU A 67 -1.95 18.46 -4.29
N ILE A 68 -2.24 17.49 -5.15
CA ILE A 68 -1.92 17.58 -6.59
C ILE A 68 -2.60 18.80 -7.23
N ILE A 69 -3.87 19.04 -6.93
CA ILE A 69 -4.60 20.22 -7.43
C ILE A 69 -3.91 21.51 -6.97
N ARG A 70 -3.49 21.59 -5.70
CA ARG A 70 -2.73 22.74 -5.17
C ARG A 70 -1.44 22.96 -5.96
N GLU A 71 -0.64 21.91 -6.20
CA GLU A 71 0.61 22.01 -6.96
C GLU A 71 0.40 22.35 -8.44
N LEU A 72 -0.68 21.86 -9.07
CA LEU A 72 -1.00 22.21 -10.45
C LEU A 72 -1.42 23.66 -10.58
N LEU A 73 -2.22 24.19 -9.64
CA LEU A 73 -2.66 25.59 -9.62
C LEU A 73 -1.49 26.59 -9.51
N GLU A 74 -0.34 26.16 -9.00
CA GLU A 74 0.88 26.98 -8.95
C GLU A 74 1.63 27.03 -10.28
N LYS A 75 1.38 26.07 -11.19
CA LYS A 75 2.11 25.88 -12.44
C LYS A 75 1.33 26.28 -13.68
N ILE A 76 0.00 26.34 -13.60
CA ILE A 76 -0.88 26.61 -14.75
C ILE A 76 -1.42 28.03 -14.73
N GLU A 77 -1.72 28.56 -15.91
CA GLU A 77 -2.30 29.89 -16.06
C GLU A 77 -3.82 29.92 -15.80
N HIS A 78 -4.55 28.94 -16.34
CA HIS A 78 -6.02 28.89 -16.26
C HIS A 78 -6.50 27.84 -15.26
N SER A 79 -7.01 28.28 -14.11
CA SER A 79 -7.54 27.38 -13.08
C SER A 79 -8.75 26.56 -13.54
N GLN A 80 -9.46 27.02 -14.58
CA GLN A 80 -10.58 26.32 -15.22
C GLN A 80 -10.13 25.02 -15.93
N SER A 81 -8.82 24.86 -16.16
CA SER A 81 -8.23 23.61 -16.63
C SER A 81 -8.36 22.46 -15.64
N ILE A 82 -8.58 22.74 -14.35
CA ILE A 82 -8.69 21.72 -13.32
C ILE A 82 -10.15 21.53 -12.92
N PHE A 83 -10.64 20.30 -13.03
CA PHE A 83 -11.95 19.89 -12.54
C PHE A 83 -11.81 18.78 -11.53
N TYR A 84 -12.47 18.95 -10.39
CA TYR A 84 -12.62 17.96 -9.33
C TYR A 84 -14.09 17.71 -9.08
N PHE A 85 -14.45 16.45 -8.88
CA PHE A 85 -15.81 16.07 -8.53
C PHE A 85 -15.82 14.81 -7.66
N THR A 86 -16.54 14.82 -6.53
CA THR A 86 -16.86 13.58 -5.82
C THR A 86 -18.05 12.87 -6.46
N CYS A 87 -17.89 11.60 -6.79
CA CYS A 87 -18.89 10.78 -7.45
C CYS A 87 -19.84 10.07 -6.47
N ASP A 88 -19.80 10.38 -5.17
CA ASP A 88 -20.63 9.72 -4.14
C ASP A 88 -22.14 9.73 -4.45
N LEU A 89 -22.62 10.79 -5.11
CA LEU A 89 -24.05 10.98 -5.44
C LEU A 89 -24.41 10.64 -6.90
N VAL A 90 -23.45 10.20 -7.70
CA VAL A 90 -23.67 9.89 -9.11
C VAL A 90 -24.11 8.43 -9.23
N ALA A 91 -25.28 8.20 -9.82
CA ALA A 91 -25.87 6.88 -9.84
C ALA A 91 -25.22 5.96 -10.90
N ASP A 92 -25.05 6.45 -12.13
CA ASP A 92 -24.67 5.63 -13.28
C ASP A 92 -23.91 6.39 -14.38
N GLU A 93 -23.59 5.67 -15.46
CA GLU A 93 -22.76 6.16 -16.56
C GLU A 93 -23.33 7.38 -17.28
N LYS A 94 -24.66 7.55 -17.28
CA LYS A 94 -25.34 8.67 -17.95
C LYS A 94 -25.20 9.94 -17.13
N GLU A 95 -25.47 9.85 -15.84
CA GLU A 95 -25.29 11.00 -14.94
C GLU A 95 -23.83 11.43 -14.87
N LEU A 96 -22.89 10.47 -14.86
CA LEU A 96 -21.46 10.77 -14.96
C LEU A 96 -21.12 11.52 -16.25
N PHE A 97 -21.66 11.05 -17.38
CA PHE A 97 -21.48 11.71 -18.67
C PHE A 97 -22.04 13.14 -18.64
N GLU A 98 -23.24 13.36 -18.10
CA GLU A 98 -23.86 14.69 -18.00
C GLU A 98 -23.00 15.67 -17.19
N VAL A 99 -22.42 15.21 -16.06
CA VAL A 99 -21.52 16.02 -15.23
C VAL A 99 -20.27 16.42 -16.00
N LEU A 100 -19.64 15.46 -16.68
CA LEU A 100 -18.41 15.70 -17.44
C LEU A 100 -18.68 16.57 -18.69
N ASP A 101 -19.75 16.30 -19.43
CA ASP A 101 -20.15 17.04 -20.61
C ASP A 101 -20.47 18.50 -20.26
N LEU A 102 -21.14 18.75 -19.12
CA LEU A 102 -21.40 20.09 -18.63
C LEU A 102 -20.09 20.86 -18.35
N TYR A 103 -19.13 20.23 -17.66
CA TYR A 103 -17.81 20.84 -17.44
C TYR A 103 -17.09 21.09 -18.77
N LEU A 104 -17.02 20.10 -19.67
CA LEU A 104 -16.28 20.19 -20.92
C LEU A 104 -16.84 21.28 -21.85
N LYS A 105 -18.17 21.40 -21.95
CA LYS A 105 -18.82 22.48 -22.72
C LYS A 105 -18.53 23.86 -22.16
N TRP A 106 -18.54 24.00 -20.84
CA TRP A 106 -18.19 25.27 -20.19
C TRP A 106 -16.69 25.58 -20.36
N ALA A 107 -15.82 24.59 -20.19
CA ALA A 107 -14.37 24.72 -20.30
C ALA A 107 -13.93 25.06 -21.75
N ALA A 108 -14.71 24.69 -22.77
CA ALA A 108 -14.45 25.01 -24.17
C ALA A 108 -14.50 26.53 -24.47
N ALA A 109 -15.11 27.33 -23.59
CA ALA A 109 -15.09 28.80 -23.71
C ALA A 109 -13.68 29.39 -23.45
N PHE A 110 -12.78 28.60 -22.86
CA PHE A 110 -11.41 29.00 -22.54
C PHE A 110 -10.44 28.32 -23.52
N ARG A 111 -9.37 29.02 -23.91
CA ARG A 111 -8.30 28.47 -24.77
C ARG A 111 -7.32 27.63 -23.93
N LEU A 112 -7.81 26.51 -23.40
CA LEU A 112 -7.04 25.65 -22.50
C LEU A 112 -6.10 24.73 -23.29
N GLU A 113 -4.81 24.75 -22.97
CA GLU A 113 -3.83 23.83 -23.58
C GLU A 113 -4.05 22.38 -23.13
N ARG A 114 -4.39 22.18 -21.86
CA ARG A 114 -4.62 20.86 -21.25
C ARG A 114 -5.66 20.96 -20.13
N LYS A 115 -6.40 19.87 -19.93
CA LYS A 115 -7.37 19.71 -18.84
C LYS A 115 -6.90 18.63 -17.85
N TYR A 116 -7.25 18.80 -16.58
CA TYR A 116 -6.92 17.90 -15.49
C TYR A 116 -8.22 17.57 -14.75
N ILE A 117 -8.69 16.33 -14.88
CA ILE A 117 -9.96 15.89 -14.33
C ILE A 117 -9.71 14.90 -13.19
N PHE A 118 -10.26 15.18 -12.02
CA PHE A 118 -10.14 14.37 -10.82
C PHE A 118 -11.54 13.91 -10.40
N LEU A 119 -11.79 12.59 -10.49
CA LEU A 119 -13.06 11.99 -10.09
C LEU A 119 -12.82 11.14 -8.83
N ASP A 120 -13.29 11.64 -7.69
CA ASP A 120 -13.12 11.00 -6.38
C ASP A 120 -14.22 9.96 -6.14
N GLU A 121 -13.86 8.78 -5.63
CA GLU A 121 -14.72 7.62 -5.38
C GLU A 121 -15.54 7.17 -6.61
N ILE A 122 -14.94 7.16 -7.81
CA ILE A 122 -15.62 6.73 -9.05
C ILE A 122 -16.24 5.31 -8.93
N SER A 123 -15.71 4.49 -8.03
CA SER A 123 -16.21 3.14 -7.76
C SER A 123 -17.63 3.07 -7.22
N SER A 124 -18.23 4.19 -6.79
CA SER A 124 -19.66 4.25 -6.42
C SER A 124 -20.60 4.23 -7.62
N VAL A 125 -20.11 4.67 -8.78
CA VAL A 125 -20.92 4.88 -9.98
C VAL A 125 -21.07 3.57 -10.73
N ARG A 126 -22.30 3.19 -11.07
CA ARG A 126 -22.53 1.98 -11.88
C ARG A 126 -22.04 2.22 -13.32
N ASP A 127 -21.30 1.23 -13.86
CA ASP A 127 -20.86 1.20 -15.26
C ASP A 127 -20.09 2.46 -15.73
N TRP A 128 -19.42 3.17 -14.80
CA TRP A 128 -18.71 4.44 -15.07
C TRP A 128 -17.72 4.37 -16.23
N GLU A 129 -17.15 3.20 -16.49
CA GLU A 129 -16.21 2.98 -17.58
C GLU A 129 -16.84 3.23 -18.94
N LYS A 130 -18.15 3.00 -19.10
CA LYS A 130 -18.88 3.25 -20.35
C LYS A 130 -18.98 4.74 -20.64
N GLY A 131 -19.24 5.56 -19.62
CA GLY A 131 -19.31 7.01 -19.73
C GLY A 131 -17.97 7.62 -20.13
N LEU A 132 -16.88 7.20 -19.47
CA LEU A 132 -15.53 7.64 -19.85
C LEU A 132 -15.11 7.14 -21.22
N LYS A 133 -15.42 5.88 -21.56
CA LYS A 133 -15.13 5.31 -22.89
C LYS A 133 -15.74 6.16 -23.99
N TYR A 134 -17.00 6.55 -23.85
CA TYR A 134 -17.66 7.41 -24.84
C TYR A 134 -16.93 8.75 -25.01
N LEU A 135 -16.50 9.38 -23.92
CA LEU A 135 -15.76 10.65 -23.96
C LEU A 135 -14.36 10.51 -24.58
N VAL A 136 -13.69 9.37 -24.38
CA VAL A 136 -12.43 9.05 -25.08
C VAL A 136 -12.68 8.84 -26.57
N ASP A 137 -13.63 7.97 -26.94
CA ASP A 137 -13.89 7.56 -28.32
C ASP A 137 -14.39 8.75 -29.19
N THR A 138 -15.02 9.75 -28.59
CA THR A 138 -15.46 10.99 -29.27
C THR A 138 -14.38 12.08 -29.34
N GLY A 139 -13.21 11.87 -28.73
CA GLY A 139 -12.12 12.86 -28.65
C GLY A 139 -12.38 14.00 -27.67
N ALA A 140 -13.45 13.94 -26.86
CA ALA A 140 -13.77 14.96 -25.87
C ALA A 140 -12.71 15.07 -24.76
N LEU A 141 -11.95 13.99 -24.52
CA LEU A 141 -10.82 13.95 -23.58
C LEU A 141 -9.44 14.18 -24.23
N ASN A 142 -9.37 14.67 -25.46
CA ASN A 142 -8.09 15.10 -26.03
C ASN A 142 -7.45 16.20 -25.17
N ASN A 143 -6.12 16.15 -25.05
CA ASN A 143 -5.34 17.04 -24.18
C ASN A 143 -5.87 17.03 -22.73
N THR A 144 -6.13 15.84 -22.18
CA THR A 144 -6.69 15.67 -20.83
C THR A 144 -5.98 14.58 -20.05
N THR A 145 -5.60 14.88 -18.81
CA THR A 145 -5.21 13.87 -17.83
C THR A 145 -6.34 13.66 -16.84
N VAL A 146 -6.78 12.42 -16.67
CA VAL A 146 -7.85 12.02 -15.77
C VAL A 146 -7.27 11.18 -14.64
N VAL A 147 -7.67 11.46 -13.40
CA VAL A 147 -7.33 10.69 -12.21
C VAL A 147 -8.62 10.20 -11.56
N LEU A 148 -8.78 8.89 -11.51
CA LEU A 148 -9.95 8.21 -10.97
C LEU A 148 -9.60 7.57 -9.64
N THR A 149 -10.22 7.98 -8.53
CA THR A 149 -9.94 7.35 -7.24
C THR A 149 -10.99 6.30 -6.90
N GLY A 150 -10.58 5.33 -6.09
CA GLY A 150 -11.55 4.57 -5.31
C GLY A 150 -10.93 3.66 -4.29
N SER A 151 -11.76 3.24 -3.35
CA SER A 151 -11.34 2.47 -2.18
C SER A 151 -11.14 0.97 -2.47
N HIS A 152 -11.66 0.46 -3.59
CA HIS A 152 -11.80 -0.97 -3.84
C HIS A 152 -11.03 -1.44 -5.07
N SER A 153 -10.22 -2.49 -4.90
CA SER A 153 -9.38 -2.98 -5.98
C SER A 153 -10.15 -3.71 -7.07
N ILE A 154 -11.17 -4.52 -6.73
CA ILE A 154 -11.95 -5.35 -7.68
C ILE A 154 -12.75 -4.49 -8.65
N ASP A 155 -13.59 -3.59 -8.14
CA ASP A 155 -14.54 -2.84 -8.96
C ASP A 155 -13.81 -1.96 -9.97
N ILE A 156 -12.72 -1.32 -9.53
CA ILE A 156 -11.89 -0.51 -10.42
C ILE A 156 -11.08 -1.39 -11.38
N LYS A 157 -10.45 -2.49 -10.91
CA LYS A 157 -9.65 -3.38 -11.77
C LYS A 157 -10.48 -3.97 -12.92
N SER A 158 -11.64 -4.52 -12.59
CA SER A 158 -12.54 -5.12 -13.59
C SER A 158 -13.11 -4.09 -14.57
N SER A 159 -13.34 -2.85 -14.12
CA SER A 159 -13.80 -1.76 -14.98
C SER A 159 -12.69 -1.21 -15.87
N ILE A 160 -11.45 -1.15 -15.38
CA ILE A 160 -10.26 -0.82 -16.17
C ILE A 160 -10.02 -1.81 -17.30
N GLU A 161 -10.22 -3.11 -17.04
CA GLU A 161 -10.06 -4.16 -18.07
C GLU A 161 -10.98 -3.94 -19.28
N ARG A 162 -12.02 -3.10 -19.13
CA ARG A 162 -12.94 -2.67 -20.20
C ARG A 162 -12.53 -1.37 -20.90
N LEU A 163 -11.39 -0.77 -20.54
CA LEU A 163 -10.76 0.40 -21.19
C LEU A 163 -9.40 0.08 -21.86
N PRO A 164 -9.22 -1.05 -22.57
CA PRO A 164 -7.92 -1.38 -23.16
C PRO A 164 -7.57 -0.37 -24.27
N GLY A 165 -6.32 0.10 -24.26
CA GLY A 165 -5.77 1.06 -25.23
C GLY A 165 -6.34 2.48 -25.13
N ARG A 166 -7.25 2.76 -24.19
CA ARG A 166 -7.98 4.04 -24.05
C ARG A 166 -7.52 4.89 -22.88
N ARG A 167 -6.47 4.45 -22.18
CA ARG A 167 -5.98 5.11 -20.96
C ARG A 167 -4.72 5.93 -21.18
N GLY A 168 -4.33 6.11 -22.44
CA GLY A 168 -3.10 6.79 -22.85
C GLY A 168 -1.91 5.85 -23.02
N GLU A 169 -0.91 6.30 -23.78
CA GLU A 169 0.36 5.62 -23.99
C GLU A 169 1.47 6.29 -23.16
N GLY A 170 2.43 5.51 -22.66
CA GLY A 170 3.60 6.03 -21.97
C GLY A 170 4.31 5.01 -21.09
N GLU A 171 5.42 5.45 -20.49
CA GLU A 171 6.19 4.67 -19.53
C GLU A 171 5.49 4.65 -18.16
N GLY A 172 5.57 3.51 -17.47
CA GLY A 172 5.00 3.29 -16.14
C GLY A 172 3.58 2.74 -16.13
N THR A 173 3.11 2.31 -14.94
CA THR A 173 1.75 1.81 -14.74
C THR A 173 0.74 2.94 -14.64
N LEU A 174 -0.44 2.75 -15.23
CA LEU A 174 -1.55 3.70 -15.07
C LEU A 174 -2.38 3.37 -13.82
N ASP A 175 -2.23 2.16 -13.29
CA ASP A 175 -2.87 1.73 -12.05
C ASP A 175 -1.98 1.98 -10.84
N LYS A 176 -2.22 3.11 -10.19
CA LYS A 176 -1.54 3.51 -8.97
C LYS A 176 -2.30 2.98 -7.74
N ILE A 177 -1.54 2.52 -6.75
CA ILE A 177 -2.08 2.09 -5.46
C ILE A 177 -1.43 2.93 -4.37
N PHE A 178 -2.25 3.72 -3.68
CA PHE A 178 -1.84 4.56 -2.56
C PHE A 178 -2.01 3.79 -1.26
N PHE A 179 -0.90 3.32 -0.72
CA PHE A 179 -0.83 2.60 0.54
C PHE A 179 -0.50 3.54 1.71
N PRO A 180 -0.71 3.11 2.97
CA PRO A 180 -0.09 3.76 4.13
C PRO A 180 1.43 3.85 3.94
N MET A 181 2.09 4.82 4.58
CA MET A 181 3.55 5.00 4.51
C MET A 181 4.28 3.67 4.67
N LYS A 182 5.24 3.38 3.79
CA LYS A 182 6.24 2.35 4.12
C LYS A 182 7.20 2.87 5.17
N PHE A 183 7.95 1.99 5.83
CA PHE A 183 8.87 2.36 6.90
C PHE A 183 9.92 3.40 6.46
N SER A 184 10.42 3.32 5.23
CA SER A 184 11.30 4.34 4.66
C SER A 184 10.63 5.72 4.58
N GLU A 185 9.38 5.80 4.12
CA GLU A 185 8.59 7.04 4.11
C GLU A 185 8.24 7.53 5.52
N TYR A 186 8.03 6.62 6.46
CA TYR A 186 7.79 6.95 7.87
C TYR A 186 9.03 7.59 8.50
N ALA A 187 10.20 6.97 8.33
CA ALA A 187 11.46 7.45 8.88
C ALA A 187 11.87 8.81 8.29
N GLU A 188 11.78 8.99 6.97
CA GLU A 188 12.11 10.25 6.31
C GLU A 188 11.11 11.37 6.65
N THR A 189 9.86 11.05 6.94
CA THR A 189 8.86 12.06 7.31
C THR A 189 9.07 12.56 8.75
N LEU A 190 9.51 11.69 9.65
CA LEU A 190 9.61 11.99 11.08
C LEU A 190 10.99 12.48 11.52
N ASN A 191 12.02 12.28 10.69
CA ASN A 191 13.38 12.67 11.00
C ASN A 191 14.01 13.39 9.80
N SER A 192 14.23 14.70 9.95
CA SER A 192 14.76 15.58 8.90
C SER A 192 16.19 15.23 8.50
N ASP A 193 17.01 14.75 9.44
CA ASP A 193 18.40 14.43 9.19
C ASP A 193 18.50 13.15 8.37
N LEU A 194 17.68 12.14 8.70
CA LEU A 194 17.51 10.94 7.90
C LEU A 194 16.96 11.27 6.51
N LYS A 195 15.98 12.17 6.41
CA LYS A 195 15.46 12.62 5.11
C LYS A 195 16.56 13.20 4.23
N GLN A 196 17.32 14.16 4.75
CA GLN A 196 18.42 14.81 4.02
C GLN A 196 19.51 13.80 3.65
N PHE A 197 19.85 12.89 4.57
CA PHE A 197 20.80 11.82 4.30
C PHE A 197 20.33 10.90 3.17
N MET A 198 19.07 10.46 3.21
CA MET A 198 18.50 9.57 2.20
C MET A 198 18.44 10.24 0.83
N GLU A 199 18.04 11.50 0.78
CA GLU A 199 18.00 12.30 -0.45
C GLU A 199 19.40 12.49 -1.04
N ALA A 200 20.37 12.94 -0.24
CA ALA A 200 21.74 13.19 -0.68
C ALA A 200 22.47 11.93 -1.18
N ASN A 201 22.04 10.74 -0.74
CA ASN A 201 22.62 9.45 -1.14
C ASN A 201 21.74 8.68 -2.14
N GLY A 202 20.73 9.32 -2.74
CA GLY A 202 19.90 8.73 -3.80
C GLY A 202 18.94 7.62 -3.33
N LEU A 203 18.68 7.48 -2.02
CA LEU A 203 17.79 6.43 -1.49
C LEU A 203 16.31 6.67 -1.80
N PHE A 204 15.94 7.82 -2.37
CA PHE A 204 14.59 8.05 -2.91
C PHE A 204 14.40 7.38 -4.27
N GLU A 205 15.49 7.16 -5.02
CA GLU A 205 15.48 6.51 -6.33
C GLU A 205 15.37 5.00 -6.18
N ALA A 206 14.42 4.40 -6.91
CA ALA A 206 14.19 2.97 -6.87
C ALA A 206 15.40 2.20 -7.41
N GLU A 207 16.05 2.69 -8.47
CA GLU A 207 17.20 2.02 -9.08
C GLU A 207 18.36 1.88 -8.10
N LYS A 208 18.69 2.96 -7.36
CA LYS A 208 19.78 2.93 -6.37
C LYS A 208 19.52 1.92 -5.25
N ARG A 209 18.30 1.88 -4.70
CA ARG A 209 17.93 0.87 -3.67
C ARG A 209 18.01 -0.56 -4.21
N GLN A 210 17.52 -0.79 -5.43
CA GLN A 210 17.57 -2.09 -6.09
C GLN A 210 19.00 -2.54 -6.37
N GLU A 211 19.89 -1.61 -6.77
CA GLU A 211 21.31 -1.87 -6.96
C GLU A 211 21.97 -2.32 -5.65
N ILE A 212 21.73 -1.60 -4.55
CA ILE A 212 22.28 -1.95 -3.23
C ILE A 212 21.84 -3.37 -2.83
N LEU A 213 20.55 -3.67 -2.93
CA LEU A 213 20.03 -5.01 -2.59
C LEU A 213 20.58 -6.12 -3.51
N SER A 214 20.75 -5.82 -4.79
CA SER A 214 21.36 -6.76 -5.74
C SER A 214 22.81 -7.05 -5.38
N ASN A 215 23.60 -6.02 -5.08
CA ASN A 215 25.00 -6.14 -4.65
C ASN A 215 25.11 -6.94 -3.34
N LEU A 216 24.24 -6.67 -2.37
CA LEU A 216 24.19 -7.40 -1.11
C LEU A 216 23.90 -8.88 -1.30
N SER A 217 23.00 -9.21 -2.23
CA SER A 217 22.68 -10.62 -2.56
C SER A 217 23.88 -11.41 -3.11
N GLU A 218 24.90 -10.70 -3.60
CA GLU A 218 26.15 -11.23 -4.14
C GLU A 218 27.33 -11.10 -3.17
N GLY A 219 27.07 -10.66 -1.92
CA GLY A 219 28.11 -10.47 -0.90
C GLY A 219 28.92 -9.18 -1.05
N ARG A 220 28.50 -8.25 -1.92
CA ARG A 220 29.15 -6.96 -2.13
C ARG A 220 28.43 -5.87 -1.33
N ALA A 221 29.15 -5.20 -0.43
CA ALA A 221 28.57 -4.16 0.41
C ALA A 221 28.72 -2.77 -0.21
N ASP A 222 27.63 -2.02 -0.23
CA ASP A 222 27.66 -0.59 -0.55
C ASP A 222 28.18 0.18 0.69
N PRO A 223 29.18 1.08 0.56
CA PRO A 223 29.68 1.90 1.67
C PRO A 223 28.57 2.65 2.42
N LEU A 224 27.47 2.97 1.75
CA LEU A 224 26.30 3.62 2.33
C LEU A 224 25.71 2.85 3.52
N LEU A 225 25.83 1.52 3.54
CA LEU A 225 25.33 0.71 4.64
C LEU A 225 26.09 0.99 5.94
N ASN A 226 27.40 1.24 5.88
CA ASN A 226 28.18 1.62 7.06
C ASN A 226 27.75 2.98 7.60
N MET A 227 27.35 3.91 6.71
CA MET A 227 26.82 5.20 7.12
C MET A 227 25.42 5.05 7.76
N LEU A 228 24.56 4.18 7.22
CA LEU A 228 23.25 3.88 7.80
C LEU A 228 23.34 3.24 9.19
N LEU A 229 24.39 2.48 9.50
CA LEU A 229 24.62 1.93 10.84
C LEU A 229 24.76 3.02 11.91
N LEU A 230 25.25 4.22 11.55
CA LEU A 230 25.34 5.35 12.47
C LEU A 230 23.96 5.84 12.93
N TYR A 231 22.92 5.60 12.12
CA TYR A 231 21.54 5.94 12.42
C TYR A 231 20.76 4.78 13.03
N GLN A 232 21.36 3.60 13.21
CA GLN A 232 20.65 2.39 13.62
C GLN A 232 19.83 2.56 14.92
N PRO A 233 20.34 3.17 16.02
CA PRO A 233 19.54 3.34 17.24
C PRO A 233 18.25 4.14 17.01
N GLU A 234 18.33 5.17 16.17
CA GLU A 234 17.19 6.02 15.82
C GLU A 234 16.22 5.29 14.89
N LEU A 235 16.74 4.53 13.93
CA LEU A 235 15.94 3.70 13.03
C LEU A 235 15.21 2.58 13.78
N ASP A 236 15.87 1.93 14.74
CA ASP A 236 15.25 0.90 15.58
C ASP A 236 14.14 1.50 16.46
N ARG A 237 14.35 2.70 17.01
CA ARG A 237 13.34 3.45 17.76
C ARG A 237 12.12 3.78 16.88
N LEU A 238 12.35 4.30 15.68
CA LEU A 238 11.29 4.60 14.72
C LEU A 238 10.57 3.33 14.26
N PHE A 239 11.28 2.21 14.13
CA PHE A 239 10.69 0.95 13.73
C PHE A 239 9.77 0.38 14.82
N ASP A 240 10.17 0.46 16.08
CA ASP A 240 9.32 0.09 17.21
C ASP A 240 8.04 0.96 17.27
N GLN A 241 8.14 2.26 16.97
CA GLN A 241 6.97 3.14 16.85
C GLN A 241 6.09 2.77 15.63
N TYR A 242 6.70 2.42 14.50
CA TYR A 242 5.99 1.97 13.30
C TYR A 242 5.21 0.68 13.53
N LEU A 243 5.73 -0.25 14.34
CA LEU A 243 4.99 -1.47 14.74
C LEU A 243 3.71 -1.16 15.53
N LEU A 244 3.63 0.00 16.17
CA LEU A 244 2.45 0.45 16.93
C LEU A 244 1.50 1.28 16.05
N THR A 245 2.04 2.22 15.27
CA THR A 245 1.23 3.18 14.49
C THR A 245 0.89 2.74 13.08
N GLY A 246 1.64 1.79 12.53
CA GLY A 246 1.68 1.53 11.09
C GLY A 246 2.05 2.77 10.28
N GLY A 247 1.67 2.78 9.01
CA GLY A 247 1.89 3.89 8.09
C GLY A 247 0.68 4.81 7.89
N VAL A 248 -0.41 4.63 8.64
CA VAL A 248 -1.66 5.39 8.43
C VAL A 248 -1.49 6.82 8.94
N PRO A 249 -1.54 7.86 8.09
CA PRO A 249 -1.11 9.21 8.46
C PRO A 249 -1.81 9.78 9.70
N ARG A 250 -3.12 9.54 9.83
CA ARG A 250 -3.89 10.00 10.99
C ARG A 250 -3.41 9.35 12.30
N ALA A 251 -3.21 8.04 12.29
CA ALA A 251 -2.73 7.29 13.46
C ALA A 251 -1.32 7.74 13.85
N VAL A 252 -0.44 7.94 12.88
CA VAL A 252 0.90 8.47 13.10
C VAL A 252 0.85 9.87 13.72
N ASN A 253 0.07 10.79 13.12
CA ASN A 253 -0.04 12.15 13.64
C ASN A 253 -0.61 12.18 15.07
N GLU A 254 -1.64 11.38 15.38
CA GLU A 254 -2.18 11.27 16.74
C GLU A 254 -1.15 10.74 17.74
N PHE A 255 -0.40 9.70 17.38
CA PHE A 255 0.65 9.15 18.22
C PHE A 255 1.73 10.20 18.54
N PHE A 256 2.25 10.92 17.55
CA PHE A 256 3.30 11.92 17.79
C PHE A 256 2.79 13.22 18.44
N SER A 257 1.50 13.54 18.33
CA SER A 257 0.92 14.73 18.97
C SER A 257 0.39 14.47 20.38
N LYS A 258 -0.07 13.26 20.69
CA LYS A 258 -0.78 12.92 21.94
C LYS A 258 -0.16 11.76 22.72
N ASN A 259 0.86 11.11 22.18
CA ASN A 259 1.44 9.86 22.70
C ASN A 259 0.41 8.71 22.82
N LYS A 260 -0.69 8.78 22.07
CA LYS A 260 -1.77 7.79 22.01
C LYS A 260 -2.50 7.92 20.67
N ILE A 261 -2.98 6.79 20.15
CA ILE A 261 -3.93 6.77 19.02
C ILE A 261 -5.35 6.72 19.59
N ASP A 262 -6.22 7.60 19.12
CA ASP A 262 -7.59 7.68 19.63
C ASP A 262 -8.40 6.44 19.24
N GLY A 263 -9.25 5.94 20.15
CA GLY A 263 -10.11 4.78 19.89
C GLY A 263 -11.01 4.98 18.66
N GLY A 264 -11.51 6.20 18.48
CA GLY A 264 -12.33 6.57 17.32
C GLY A 264 -11.58 6.44 15.99
N THR A 265 -10.25 6.56 15.97
CA THR A 265 -9.45 6.35 14.74
C THR A 265 -9.48 4.88 14.31
N TYR A 266 -9.38 3.93 15.26
CA TYR A 266 -9.53 2.51 14.98
C TYR A 266 -10.97 2.18 14.56
N GLU A 267 -11.96 2.70 15.26
CA GLU A 267 -13.38 2.45 14.98
C GLU A 267 -13.81 2.97 13.60
N ILE A 268 -13.34 4.15 13.19
CA ILE A 268 -13.61 4.68 11.84
C ILE A 268 -13.10 3.73 10.76
N TYR A 269 -11.93 3.11 10.96
CA TYR A 269 -11.40 2.11 10.04
C TYR A 269 -12.26 0.83 10.03
N ILE A 270 -12.66 0.34 11.21
CA ILE A 270 -13.50 -0.86 11.34
C ILE A 270 -14.87 -0.64 10.70
N GLN A 271 -15.56 0.47 11.01
CA GLN A 271 -16.86 0.83 10.44
C GLN A 271 -16.78 0.97 8.91
N SER A 272 -15.68 1.55 8.41
CA SER A 272 -15.39 1.64 6.98
C SER A 272 -15.36 0.25 6.33
N LEU A 273 -14.63 -0.70 6.92
CA LEU A 273 -14.56 -2.09 6.43
C LEU A 273 -15.91 -2.80 6.54
N ILE A 274 -16.65 -2.63 7.64
CA ILE A 274 -17.99 -3.23 7.83
C ILE A 274 -18.95 -2.72 6.74
N GLY A 275 -18.90 -1.43 6.42
CA GLY A 275 -19.66 -0.85 5.32
C GLY A 275 -19.33 -1.51 3.97
N ASP A 276 -18.06 -1.82 3.72
CA ASP A 276 -17.63 -2.53 2.50
C ASP A 276 -18.15 -3.97 2.46
N LEU A 277 -18.00 -4.71 3.57
CA LEU A 277 -18.54 -6.06 3.69
C LEU A 277 -20.05 -6.11 3.46
N ALA A 278 -20.80 -5.15 4.01
CA ALA A 278 -22.24 -5.02 3.81
C ALA A 278 -22.58 -4.78 2.32
N ARG A 279 -21.87 -3.88 1.64
CA ARG A 279 -22.06 -3.65 0.20
C ARG A 279 -21.81 -4.90 -0.65
N TRP A 280 -20.98 -5.82 -0.18
CA TRP A 280 -20.68 -7.09 -0.85
C TRP A 280 -21.55 -8.27 -0.42
N ASN A 281 -22.55 -8.03 0.43
CA ASN A 281 -23.35 -9.10 1.03
C ASN A 281 -22.47 -10.14 1.74
N ILE A 282 -21.40 -9.70 2.40
CA ILE A 282 -20.53 -10.54 3.23
C ILE A 282 -20.92 -10.32 4.70
N PRO A 283 -21.32 -11.38 5.43
CA PRO A 283 -21.75 -11.24 6.82
C PRO A 283 -20.57 -10.92 7.74
N GLU A 284 -20.78 -9.97 8.64
CA GLU A 284 -19.76 -9.46 9.57
C GLU A 284 -19.21 -10.55 10.51
N MET A 285 -20.09 -11.31 11.18
CA MET A 285 -19.69 -12.28 12.21
C MET A 285 -18.74 -13.38 11.68
N PRO A 286 -19.00 -14.03 10.53
CA PRO A 286 -18.05 -14.97 9.93
C PRO A 286 -16.69 -14.34 9.57
N VAL A 287 -16.67 -13.08 9.11
CA VAL A 287 -15.41 -12.35 8.85
C VAL A 287 -14.66 -12.10 10.15
N LYS A 288 -15.36 -11.71 11.21
CA LYS A 288 -14.80 -11.50 12.55
C LYS A 288 -14.11 -12.76 13.09
N GLN A 289 -14.76 -13.92 12.98
CA GLN A 289 -14.16 -15.22 13.37
C GLN A 289 -12.96 -15.59 12.49
N THR A 290 -13.07 -15.35 11.17
CA THR A 290 -11.97 -15.57 10.21
C THR A 290 -10.74 -14.74 10.58
N LEU A 291 -10.91 -13.45 10.89
CA LEU A 291 -9.83 -12.56 11.31
C LEU A 291 -9.19 -13.00 12.63
N ARG A 292 -10.00 -13.42 13.61
CA ARG A 292 -9.50 -13.96 14.88
C ARG A 292 -8.63 -15.21 14.67
N SER A 293 -9.06 -16.13 13.82
CA SER A 293 -8.29 -17.33 13.47
C SER A 293 -6.98 -16.99 12.75
N ILE A 294 -7.02 -16.05 11.80
CA ILE A 294 -5.83 -15.59 11.08
C ILE A 294 -4.83 -14.91 12.01
N ALA A 295 -5.28 -14.04 12.91
CA ALA A 295 -4.42 -13.37 13.89
C ALA A 295 -3.72 -14.37 14.82
N GLY A 296 -4.43 -15.43 15.26
CA GLY A 296 -3.85 -16.51 16.07
C GLY A 296 -2.81 -17.35 15.32
N LYS A 297 -2.93 -17.43 13.99
CA LYS A 297 -2.03 -18.18 13.10
C LYS A 297 -1.03 -17.31 12.32
N LEU A 298 -0.83 -16.06 12.71
CA LEU A 298 0.10 -15.15 12.04
C LEU A 298 1.48 -15.83 11.93
N THR A 299 2.13 -15.68 10.76
CA THR A 299 3.39 -16.35 10.34
C THR A 299 3.36 -17.86 10.17
N THR A 300 2.28 -18.55 10.56
CA THR A 300 2.17 -20.00 10.44
C THR A 300 1.51 -20.39 9.11
N PRO A 301 2.02 -21.39 8.38
CA PRO A 301 1.33 -21.92 7.20
C PRO A 301 -0.02 -22.57 7.55
N VAL A 302 -1.11 -22.10 6.93
CA VAL A 302 -2.48 -22.55 7.20
C VAL A 302 -3.18 -23.09 5.94
N SER A 303 -3.98 -24.13 6.10
CA SER A 303 -4.94 -24.56 5.07
C SER A 303 -6.26 -23.80 5.20
N TRP A 304 -7.08 -23.72 4.14
CA TRP A 304 -8.40 -23.11 4.27
C TRP A 304 -9.27 -23.82 5.31
N ARG A 305 -9.20 -25.16 5.38
CA ARG A 305 -9.88 -25.97 6.40
C ARG A 305 -9.42 -25.63 7.80
N GLY A 306 -8.11 -25.45 8.03
CA GLY A 306 -7.59 -25.09 9.34
C GLY A 306 -8.05 -23.71 9.85
N ILE A 307 -8.58 -22.84 8.99
CA ILE A 307 -9.32 -21.64 9.42
C ILE A 307 -10.79 -22.01 9.67
N THR A 308 -11.42 -22.74 8.75
CA THR A 308 -12.81 -23.21 8.87
C THR A 308 -13.07 -23.91 10.20
N ASP A 309 -12.16 -24.77 10.65
CA ASP A 309 -12.28 -25.58 11.87
C ASP A 309 -12.34 -24.74 13.17
N GLU A 310 -11.98 -23.45 13.12
CA GLU A 310 -12.08 -22.49 14.23
C GLU A 310 -13.24 -21.49 14.07
N THR A 311 -14.11 -21.72 13.10
CA THR A 311 -15.24 -20.83 12.77
C THR A 311 -16.54 -21.62 12.67
N ASP A 312 -17.68 -20.93 12.69
CA ASP A 312 -18.99 -21.50 12.38
C ASP A 312 -19.26 -21.66 10.88
N ILE A 313 -18.27 -21.34 10.03
CA ILE A 313 -18.38 -21.38 8.57
C ILE A 313 -18.36 -22.85 8.13
N GLY A 314 -19.45 -23.35 7.55
CA GLY A 314 -19.55 -24.75 7.15
C GLY A 314 -18.66 -25.17 5.96
N ALA A 315 -18.08 -24.23 5.20
CA ALA A 315 -17.32 -24.54 3.99
C ALA A 315 -16.04 -23.70 3.81
N HIS A 316 -14.91 -24.38 3.58
CA HIS A 316 -13.61 -23.74 3.34
C HIS A 316 -13.56 -22.81 2.11
N VAL A 317 -14.43 -23.03 1.12
CA VAL A 317 -14.57 -22.12 -0.04
C VAL A 317 -15.11 -20.75 0.38
N THR A 318 -15.95 -20.70 1.42
CA THR A 318 -16.50 -19.46 1.97
C THR A 318 -15.42 -18.67 2.71
N VAL A 319 -14.59 -19.34 3.51
CA VAL A 319 -13.39 -18.70 4.11
C VAL A 319 -12.48 -18.12 3.03
N ARG A 320 -12.22 -18.88 1.96
CA ARG A 320 -11.43 -18.38 0.83
C ARG A 320 -12.05 -17.12 0.22
N LYS A 321 -13.38 -17.09 0.01
CA LYS A 321 -14.10 -15.90 -0.47
C LYS A 321 -13.88 -14.69 0.45
N TYR A 322 -14.00 -14.87 1.77
CA TYR A 322 -13.82 -13.78 2.73
C TYR A 322 -12.38 -13.27 2.78
N VAL A 323 -11.39 -14.16 2.79
CA VAL A 323 -9.97 -13.75 2.73
C VAL A 323 -9.63 -13.05 1.42
N THR A 324 -10.22 -13.48 0.30
CA THR A 324 -10.05 -12.80 -1.00
C THR A 324 -10.61 -11.38 -0.94
N ALA A 325 -11.84 -11.21 -0.43
CA ALA A 325 -12.43 -9.88 -0.25
C ALA A 325 -11.59 -8.97 0.66
N LEU A 326 -11.01 -9.51 1.74
CA LEU A 326 -10.10 -8.77 2.62
C LEU A 326 -8.76 -8.44 1.95
N GLU A 327 -8.23 -9.31 1.09
CA GLU A 327 -7.05 -9.01 0.29
C GLU A 327 -7.34 -7.88 -0.71
N ASP A 328 -8.50 -7.92 -1.36
CA ASP A 328 -8.98 -6.92 -2.30
C ASP A 328 -9.31 -5.57 -1.64
N SER A 329 -9.61 -5.59 -0.34
CA SER A 329 -9.79 -4.41 0.53
C SER A 329 -8.48 -3.85 1.08
N PHE A 330 -7.34 -4.40 0.66
CA PHE A 330 -6.01 -4.05 1.16
C PHE A 330 -5.80 -4.34 2.67
N VAL A 331 -6.59 -5.25 3.26
CA VAL A 331 -6.45 -5.65 4.67
C VAL A 331 -5.40 -6.75 4.82
N LEU A 332 -5.52 -7.79 4.00
CA LEU A 332 -4.68 -8.98 4.05
C LEU A 332 -3.80 -9.11 2.81
N ASN A 333 -2.81 -10.00 2.91
CA ASN A 333 -2.11 -10.62 1.79
C ASN A 333 -1.94 -12.11 2.04
N VAL A 334 -2.03 -12.90 0.98
CA VAL A 334 -1.72 -14.34 1.01
C VAL A 334 -0.34 -14.62 0.40
N LEU A 335 0.50 -15.37 1.13
CA LEU A 335 1.81 -15.82 0.66
C LEU A 335 1.80 -17.34 0.45
N TYR A 336 2.01 -17.75 -0.80
CA TYR A 336 2.08 -19.17 -1.18
C TYR A 336 3.52 -19.71 -1.11
N PRO A 337 3.69 -21.02 -0.84
CA PRO A 337 5.00 -21.63 -0.84
C PRO A 337 5.54 -21.78 -2.27
N LEU A 338 6.86 -21.71 -2.40
CA LEU A 338 7.58 -21.98 -3.63
C LEU A 338 7.57 -23.48 -3.95
N ASP A 339 7.21 -23.82 -5.19
CA ASP A 339 7.57 -25.08 -5.84
C ASP A 339 8.99 -24.92 -6.41
N LEU A 340 9.99 -25.44 -5.71
CA LEU A 340 11.40 -25.19 -6.04
C LEU A 340 11.79 -25.69 -7.46
N PRO A 341 11.39 -26.90 -7.91
CA PRO A 341 11.62 -27.32 -9.29
C PRO A 341 10.99 -26.40 -10.34
N LYS A 342 9.74 -25.98 -10.13
CA LYS A 342 9.01 -25.15 -11.11
C LYS A 342 9.34 -23.66 -11.01
N LYS A 343 9.89 -23.22 -9.88
CA LYS A 343 10.10 -21.81 -9.52
C LYS A 343 8.80 -20.99 -9.62
N THR A 344 7.69 -21.56 -9.17
CA THR A 344 6.34 -20.95 -9.17
C THR A 344 5.64 -21.19 -7.84
N ALA A 345 4.54 -20.49 -7.58
CA ALA A 345 3.72 -20.73 -6.39
C ALA A 345 3.09 -22.13 -6.43
N ASN A 346 2.99 -22.76 -5.26
CA ASN A 346 2.21 -23.96 -5.06
C ASN A 346 0.89 -23.62 -4.34
N PHE A 347 -0.15 -23.34 -5.12
CA PHE A 347 -1.48 -22.96 -4.64
C PHE A 347 -2.23 -24.06 -3.86
N LYS A 348 -1.75 -25.32 -3.92
CA LYS A 348 -2.39 -26.46 -3.22
C LYS A 348 -1.91 -26.62 -1.78
N LYS A 349 -0.71 -26.15 -1.46
CA LYS A 349 -0.12 -26.27 -0.12
C LYS A 349 -0.69 -25.22 0.84
N ALA A 350 -0.44 -25.43 2.13
CA ALA A 350 -0.69 -24.41 3.15
C ALA A 350 -0.01 -23.10 2.76
N LYS A 351 -0.54 -21.97 3.24
CA LYS A 351 -0.11 -20.62 2.87
C LYS A 351 -0.02 -19.77 4.13
N LYS A 352 0.81 -18.74 4.12
CA LYS A 352 0.85 -17.75 5.21
C LYS A 352 -0.10 -16.60 4.86
N ILE A 353 -0.76 -16.03 5.85
CA ILE A 353 -1.68 -14.88 5.65
C ILE A 353 -1.22 -13.77 6.58
N TYR A 354 -1.00 -12.58 6.01
CA TYR A 354 -0.43 -11.43 6.70
C TYR A 354 -1.35 -10.23 6.60
N PHE A 355 -1.27 -9.35 7.60
CA PHE A 355 -1.90 -8.04 7.52
C PHE A 355 -0.99 -7.06 6.77
N ARG A 356 -1.57 -6.17 5.97
CA ARG A 356 -0.79 -5.25 5.13
C ARG A 356 -0.10 -4.14 5.91
N ASP A 357 -0.60 -3.80 7.09
CA ASP A 357 -0.15 -2.68 7.91
C ASP A 357 -0.37 -2.94 9.41
N PRO A 358 0.56 -2.54 10.30
CA PRO A 358 0.41 -2.71 11.74
C PRO A 358 -0.85 -2.06 12.35
N PHE A 359 -1.24 -0.86 11.92
CA PHE A 359 -2.46 -0.22 12.42
C PHE A 359 -3.70 -1.03 12.07
N ILE A 360 -3.76 -1.53 10.82
CA ILE A 360 -4.85 -2.40 10.35
C ILE A 360 -4.92 -3.68 11.19
N PHE A 361 -3.75 -4.28 11.48
CA PHE A 361 -3.68 -5.44 12.36
C PHE A 361 -4.26 -5.12 13.74
N HIS A 362 -3.77 -4.07 14.41
CA HIS A 362 -4.23 -3.71 15.76
C HIS A 362 -5.73 -3.40 15.80
N ALA A 363 -6.25 -2.66 14.82
CA ALA A 363 -7.67 -2.35 14.71
C ALA A 363 -8.54 -3.62 14.66
N LEU A 364 -8.21 -4.52 13.72
CA LEU A 364 -9.02 -5.69 13.43
C LEU A 364 -8.80 -6.82 14.43
N HIS A 365 -7.60 -6.94 15.00
CA HIS A 365 -7.31 -7.89 16.06
C HIS A 365 -8.08 -7.55 17.34
N ALA A 366 -8.07 -6.28 17.76
CA ALA A 366 -8.83 -5.82 18.92
C ALA A 366 -10.34 -6.01 18.69
N TRP A 367 -10.86 -5.57 17.54
CA TRP A 367 -12.26 -5.76 17.18
C TRP A 367 -12.68 -7.24 17.17
N ALA A 368 -11.91 -8.10 16.49
CA ALA A 368 -12.18 -9.53 16.39
C ALA A 368 -12.11 -10.26 17.74
N SER A 369 -11.27 -9.76 18.65
CA SER A 369 -11.12 -10.29 20.01
C SER A 369 -12.08 -9.67 21.03
N GLY A 370 -12.87 -8.66 20.64
CA GLY A 370 -13.80 -7.97 21.54
C GLY A 370 -13.13 -7.04 22.56
N LEU A 371 -11.93 -6.56 22.26
CA LEU A 371 -11.19 -5.61 23.09
C LEU A 371 -11.68 -4.18 22.82
N THR A 372 -11.79 -3.36 23.87
CA THR A 372 -12.32 -1.99 23.78
C THR A 372 -11.25 -0.90 23.84
N ASP A 373 -10.10 -1.15 24.48
CA ASP A 373 -8.93 -0.26 24.42
C ASP A 373 -7.95 -0.75 23.35
N TYR A 374 -8.13 -0.23 22.13
CA TYR A 374 -7.33 -0.59 20.97
C TYR A 374 -5.84 -0.29 21.17
N PHE A 375 -5.50 0.88 21.68
CA PHE A 375 -4.11 1.32 21.83
C PHE A 375 -3.38 0.52 22.91
N GLU A 376 -4.03 0.30 24.05
CA GLU A 376 -3.44 -0.52 25.11
C GLU A 376 -3.27 -1.98 24.66
N SER A 377 -4.24 -2.53 23.92
CA SER A 377 -4.12 -3.88 23.36
C SER A 377 -2.95 -4.02 22.37
N ALA A 378 -2.67 -2.97 21.60
CA ALA A 378 -1.53 -2.93 20.68
C ALA A 378 -0.19 -2.95 21.44
N ASN A 379 -0.08 -2.14 22.50
CA ASN A 379 1.10 -2.15 23.38
C ASN A 379 1.31 -3.50 24.05
N LEU A 380 0.25 -4.09 24.59
CA LEU A 380 0.29 -5.41 25.21
C LEU A 380 0.72 -6.49 24.20
N TYR A 381 0.19 -6.44 22.98
CA TYR A 381 0.62 -7.35 21.91
C TYR A 381 2.12 -7.22 21.60
N LEU A 382 2.68 -6.00 21.58
CA LEU A 382 4.09 -5.77 21.28
C LEU A 382 5.06 -6.00 22.46
N SER A 383 4.52 -6.22 23.66
CA SER A 383 5.31 -6.49 24.87
C SER A 383 5.98 -7.86 24.86
N SER A 384 5.37 -8.85 24.19
CA SER A 384 5.96 -10.18 24.02
C SER A 384 6.89 -10.24 22.80
N PRO A 385 8.12 -10.77 22.94
CA PRO A 385 9.05 -10.93 21.81
C PRO A 385 8.49 -11.80 20.68
N GLU A 386 7.67 -12.80 21.00
CA GLU A 386 7.10 -13.72 20.01
C GLU A 386 6.07 -13.01 19.12
N THR A 387 5.09 -12.35 19.73
CA THR A 387 4.05 -11.59 19.03
C THR A 387 4.63 -10.40 18.28
N ARG A 388 5.63 -9.71 18.87
CA ARG A 388 6.40 -8.67 18.15
C ARG A 388 7.04 -9.25 16.88
N SER A 389 7.75 -10.38 16.98
CA SER A 389 8.40 -11.01 15.83
C SER A 389 7.39 -11.39 14.74
N LYS A 390 6.20 -11.87 15.13
CA LYS A 390 5.11 -12.17 14.18
C LYS A 390 4.66 -10.93 13.39
N LEU A 391 4.52 -9.79 14.06
CA LEU A 391 4.15 -8.55 13.39
C LEU A 391 5.27 -8.00 12.50
N VAL A 392 6.55 -8.12 12.93
CA VAL A 392 7.71 -7.78 12.11
C VAL A 392 7.71 -8.58 10.80
N GLU A 393 7.47 -9.89 10.84
CA GLU A 393 7.35 -10.70 9.62
C GLU A 393 6.23 -10.21 8.69
N SER A 394 5.07 -9.82 9.26
CA SER A 394 3.97 -9.22 8.50
C SER A 394 4.37 -7.90 7.82
N VAL A 395 5.16 -7.07 8.50
CA VAL A 395 5.71 -5.82 7.95
C VAL A 395 6.66 -6.11 6.80
N PHE A 396 7.61 -7.03 6.98
CA PHE A 396 8.56 -7.43 5.94
C PHE A 396 7.84 -7.96 4.70
N HIS A 397 6.85 -8.83 4.89
CA HIS A 397 6.04 -9.33 3.79
C HIS A 397 5.42 -8.17 2.97
N SER A 398 4.77 -7.22 3.65
CA SER A 398 4.15 -6.06 2.99
C SER A 398 5.15 -5.20 2.21
N HIS A 399 6.33 -4.94 2.79
CA HIS A 399 7.37 -4.13 2.16
C HIS A 399 8.01 -4.84 0.97
N LEU A 400 8.26 -6.15 1.07
CA LEU A 400 8.78 -6.96 -0.03
C LEU A 400 7.82 -6.98 -1.23
N LEU A 401 6.51 -7.05 -1.01
CA LEU A 401 5.53 -6.95 -2.09
C LEU A 401 5.60 -5.60 -2.80
N ARG A 402 5.70 -4.50 -2.05
CA ARG A 402 5.80 -3.14 -2.61
C ARG A 402 7.10 -2.98 -3.40
N PHE A 403 8.22 -3.45 -2.86
CA PHE A 403 9.53 -3.44 -3.52
C PHE A 403 9.51 -4.22 -4.84
N ILE A 404 8.91 -5.41 -4.86
CA ILE A 404 8.83 -6.23 -6.07
C ILE A 404 7.89 -5.62 -7.11
N TYR A 405 6.80 -4.96 -6.70
CA TYR A 405 5.96 -4.19 -7.61
C TYR A 405 6.73 -3.01 -8.23
N GLU A 406 7.48 -2.26 -7.42
CA GLU A 406 8.32 -1.15 -7.90
C GLU A 406 9.42 -1.63 -8.87
N LYS A 407 10.03 -2.81 -8.61
CA LYS A 407 11.04 -3.40 -9.50
C LYS A 407 10.47 -3.98 -10.79
N TYR A 408 9.22 -4.44 -10.77
CA TYR A 408 8.54 -5.07 -11.92
C TYR A 408 7.11 -4.54 -12.09
N PRO A 409 6.95 -3.23 -12.37
CA PRO A 409 5.63 -2.61 -12.43
C PRO A 409 4.83 -3.18 -13.60
N SER A 410 3.58 -3.56 -13.32
CA SER A 410 2.66 -4.07 -14.33
C SER A 410 1.22 -3.90 -13.86
N ASP A 411 0.32 -3.52 -14.78
CA ASP A 411 -1.11 -3.40 -14.49
C ASP A 411 -1.76 -4.77 -14.20
N VAL A 412 -1.13 -5.87 -14.67
CA VAL A 412 -1.52 -7.26 -14.37
C VAL A 412 -0.60 -7.94 -13.35
N PHE A 413 0.13 -7.16 -12.54
CA PHE A 413 1.04 -7.69 -11.55
C PHE A 413 0.36 -8.64 -10.56
N SER A 414 0.98 -9.79 -10.34
CA SER A 414 0.57 -10.81 -9.37
C SER A 414 1.72 -11.04 -8.38
N PRO A 415 1.52 -10.73 -7.08
CA PRO A 415 2.51 -11.01 -6.03
C PRO A 415 2.98 -12.47 -6.01
N HIS A 416 2.07 -13.40 -6.26
CA HIS A 416 2.31 -14.84 -6.18
C HIS A 416 3.21 -15.39 -7.29
N ASP A 417 3.57 -14.58 -8.29
CA ASP A 417 4.52 -14.99 -9.32
C ASP A 417 5.97 -14.67 -8.96
N ARG A 418 6.17 -13.87 -7.90
CA ARG A 418 7.48 -13.31 -7.56
C ARG A 418 7.86 -13.40 -6.09
N VAL A 419 6.91 -13.51 -5.17
CA VAL A 419 7.18 -13.59 -3.72
C VAL A 419 6.56 -14.85 -3.14
N PHE A 420 7.38 -15.59 -2.42
CA PHE A 420 7.04 -16.90 -1.84
C PHE A 420 7.60 -17.03 -0.43
N TYR A 421 7.23 -18.11 0.26
CA TYR A 421 8.07 -18.69 1.31
C TYR A 421 8.57 -20.07 0.86
N LEU A 422 9.56 -20.65 1.53
CA LEU A 422 10.00 -22.01 1.24
C LEU A 422 9.82 -22.91 2.46
N LYS A 423 9.29 -24.11 2.23
CA LYS A 423 9.35 -25.22 3.18
C LYS A 423 9.67 -26.52 2.46
N THR A 424 10.84 -27.10 2.74
CA THR A 424 11.29 -28.32 2.05
C THR A 424 10.57 -29.56 2.56
N GLY A 425 10.59 -30.64 1.77
CA GLY A 425 10.03 -31.94 2.16
C GLY A 425 10.57 -32.40 3.52
N GLY A 426 9.67 -32.88 4.39
CA GLY A 426 10.00 -33.28 5.77
C GLY A 426 10.28 -32.13 6.75
N GLY A 427 10.06 -30.87 6.36
CA GLY A 427 10.19 -29.71 7.26
C GLY A 427 11.62 -29.35 7.69
N LYS A 428 12.64 -29.95 7.06
CA LYS A 428 14.05 -29.81 7.48
C LYS A 428 14.64 -28.42 7.25
N LYS A 429 14.13 -27.66 6.28
CA LYS A 429 14.54 -26.29 5.97
C LYS A 429 13.30 -25.46 5.67
N GLU A 430 13.24 -24.29 6.28
CA GLU A 430 12.24 -23.25 6.06
C GLU A 430 12.97 -21.96 5.74
N VAL A 431 12.43 -21.16 4.83
CA VAL A 431 12.90 -19.80 4.55
C VAL A 431 11.67 -18.90 4.48
N ASP A 432 11.70 -17.81 5.26
CA ASP A 432 10.55 -16.95 5.47
C ASP A 432 10.07 -16.28 4.19
N PHE A 433 11.00 -15.76 3.39
CA PHE A 433 10.69 -15.15 2.10
C PHE A 433 11.66 -15.59 1.00
N VAL A 434 11.14 -15.74 -0.21
CA VAL A 434 11.92 -16.00 -1.42
C VAL A 434 11.41 -15.07 -2.51
N LEU A 435 12.32 -14.27 -3.07
CA LEU A 435 12.04 -13.38 -4.18
C LEU A 435 12.53 -14.00 -5.49
N LYS A 436 11.72 -13.91 -6.54
CA LYS A 436 12.08 -14.34 -7.89
C LYS A 436 12.36 -13.14 -8.79
N GLU A 437 13.60 -13.05 -9.23
CA GLU A 437 14.08 -12.01 -10.13
C GLU A 437 13.96 -12.39 -11.60
N LYS A 438 14.31 -11.46 -12.51
CA LYS A 438 14.50 -11.77 -13.94
C LYS A 438 15.46 -12.94 -14.10
N GLY A 439 15.24 -13.75 -15.15
CA GLY A 439 16.03 -14.98 -15.37
C GLY A 439 15.72 -16.13 -14.40
N SER A 440 14.66 -16.01 -13.57
CA SER A 440 14.30 -17.02 -12.56
C SER A 440 15.39 -17.29 -11.51
N ILE A 441 16.18 -16.25 -11.19
CA ILE A 441 17.10 -16.24 -10.06
C ILE A 441 16.27 -16.10 -8.78
N LEU A 442 16.62 -16.87 -7.74
CA LEU A 442 15.92 -16.88 -6.46
C LEU A 442 16.81 -16.29 -5.37
N LEU A 443 16.28 -15.32 -4.64
CA LEU A 443 16.91 -14.73 -3.47
C LEU A 443 16.16 -15.18 -2.22
N GLY A 444 16.84 -15.93 -1.35
CA GLY A 444 16.31 -16.30 -0.03
C GLY A 444 16.49 -15.18 0.98
N ILE A 445 15.45 -14.89 1.76
CA ILE A 445 15.49 -13.93 2.86
C ILE A 445 14.96 -14.62 4.11
N GLU A 446 15.80 -14.70 5.12
CA GLU A 446 15.48 -15.30 6.43
C GLU A 446 15.34 -14.19 7.46
N LEU A 447 14.27 -14.19 8.25
CA LEU A 447 14.03 -13.18 9.28
C LEU A 447 14.24 -13.79 10.68
N LYS A 448 15.11 -13.16 11.46
CA LYS A 448 15.42 -13.53 12.84
C LYS A 448 15.43 -12.29 13.73
N TYR A 449 14.25 -11.86 14.15
CA TYR A 449 14.07 -10.70 15.03
C TYR A 449 14.33 -11.05 16.51
N GLN A 450 15.55 -11.51 16.80
CA GLN A 450 15.99 -11.95 18.13
C GLN A 450 17.38 -11.37 18.46
N ASN A 451 17.71 -11.26 19.74
CA ASN A 451 18.95 -10.60 20.20
C ASN A 451 20.24 -11.40 19.92
N ARG A 452 20.16 -12.68 19.57
CA ARG A 452 21.33 -13.54 19.31
C ARG A 452 21.13 -14.34 18.03
N ILE A 453 22.09 -14.24 17.12
CA ILE A 453 22.10 -14.96 15.85
C ILE A 453 23.17 -16.04 15.87
N ASN A 454 22.76 -17.28 15.62
CA ASN A 454 23.60 -18.47 15.62
C ASN A 454 23.80 -18.98 14.19
N SER A 455 24.81 -19.84 13.98
CA SER A 455 25.07 -20.46 12.66
C SER A 455 23.90 -21.31 12.15
N SER A 456 23.11 -21.89 13.05
CA SER A 456 21.89 -22.63 12.73
C SER A 456 20.82 -21.79 12.05
N ASP A 457 20.81 -20.47 12.28
CA ASP A 457 19.80 -19.56 11.72
C ASP A 457 19.95 -19.39 10.21
N TYR A 458 21.15 -19.62 9.67
CA TYR A 458 21.41 -19.58 8.23
C TYR A 458 21.04 -20.88 7.50
N ARG A 459 20.61 -21.92 8.23
CA ARG A 459 20.39 -23.26 7.67
C ARG A 459 19.36 -23.25 6.53
N GLY A 460 18.31 -22.43 6.64
CA GLY A 460 17.32 -22.25 5.58
C GLY A 460 17.94 -21.72 4.28
N LEU A 461 18.75 -20.66 4.40
CA LEU A 461 19.40 -19.98 3.26
C LEU A 461 20.34 -20.88 2.46
N THR A 462 20.87 -21.95 3.06
CA THR A 462 21.73 -22.93 2.35
C THR A 462 21.07 -23.62 1.14
N VAL A 463 19.75 -23.49 0.96
CA VAL A 463 19.05 -23.93 -0.25
C VAL A 463 19.37 -23.03 -1.46
N PHE A 464 19.76 -21.78 -1.21
CA PHE A 464 19.99 -20.77 -2.22
C PHE A 464 21.47 -20.41 -2.32
N GLU A 465 21.89 -20.07 -3.54
CA GLU A 465 23.22 -19.50 -3.79
C GLU A 465 23.34 -18.10 -3.18
N ARG A 466 22.28 -17.29 -3.33
CA ARG A 466 22.15 -15.92 -2.84
C ARG A 466 21.17 -15.87 -1.68
N GLY A 467 21.53 -15.16 -0.62
CA GLY A 467 20.66 -15.04 0.55
C GLY A 467 21.02 -13.87 1.45
N ILE A 468 20.01 -13.34 2.12
CA ILE A 468 20.14 -12.29 3.12
C ILE A 468 19.48 -12.76 4.42
N LEU A 469 20.21 -12.66 5.53
CA LEU A 469 19.65 -12.80 6.86
C LEU A 469 19.28 -11.41 7.38
N VAL A 470 18.03 -11.23 7.76
CA VAL A 470 17.60 -10.03 8.46
C VAL A 470 17.56 -10.34 9.94
N SER A 471 18.31 -9.57 10.72
CA SER A 471 18.38 -9.70 12.17
C SER A 471 17.70 -8.53 12.87
N LYS A 472 17.59 -8.59 14.20
CA LYS A 472 17.12 -7.44 14.97
C LYS A 472 18.10 -6.27 14.88
N ASP A 473 19.38 -6.52 15.13
CA ASP A 473 20.40 -5.49 15.37
C ASP A 473 21.80 -5.80 14.79
N ARG A 474 22.03 -7.02 14.30
CA ARG A 474 23.35 -7.46 13.81
C ARG A 474 23.58 -7.03 12.37
N PHE A 475 24.77 -6.50 12.12
CA PHE A 475 25.33 -6.27 10.80
C PHE A 475 26.56 -7.15 10.59
N ASP A 476 26.58 -7.95 9.52
CA ASP A 476 27.71 -8.84 9.21
C ASP A 476 27.80 -9.14 7.72
N LEU A 477 28.97 -8.88 7.14
CA LEU A 477 29.28 -9.11 5.73
C LEU A 477 30.35 -10.19 5.52
N SER A 478 30.93 -10.74 6.59
CA SER A 478 32.07 -11.67 6.54
C SER A 478 31.69 -13.09 6.12
N GLY A 479 30.41 -13.44 6.25
CA GLY A 479 29.89 -14.76 5.94
C GLY A 479 29.45 -14.94 4.48
N LYS A 480 29.08 -16.17 4.12
CA LYS A 480 28.46 -16.50 2.82
C LYS A 480 27.18 -15.69 2.55
N TYR A 481 26.41 -15.43 3.60
CA TYR A 481 25.15 -14.69 3.53
C TYR A 481 25.29 -13.40 4.33
N VAL A 482 24.89 -12.29 3.72
CA VAL A 482 24.89 -10.97 4.36
C VAL A 482 23.84 -10.95 5.48
N THR A 483 24.19 -10.33 6.60
CA THR A 483 23.28 -10.07 7.72
C THR A 483 23.08 -8.57 7.92
N LEU A 484 21.83 -8.13 7.93
CA LEU A 484 21.47 -6.72 8.13
C LEU A 484 20.48 -6.54 9.28
N PRO A 485 20.54 -5.42 10.02
CA PRO A 485 19.47 -5.02 10.93
C PRO A 485 18.16 -4.79 10.17
N ALA A 486 17.04 -5.14 10.80
CA ALA A 486 15.72 -5.08 10.19
C ALA A 486 15.33 -3.66 9.74
N SER A 487 15.58 -2.67 10.60
CA SER A 487 15.26 -1.27 10.33
C SER A 487 16.02 -0.73 9.11
N ILE A 488 17.32 -1.05 8.98
CA ILE A 488 18.15 -0.69 7.82
C ILE A 488 17.67 -1.40 6.56
N PHE A 489 17.36 -2.70 6.62
CA PHE A 489 16.85 -3.43 5.46
C PHE A 489 15.54 -2.83 4.95
N LEU A 490 14.63 -2.45 5.85
CA LEU A 490 13.35 -1.83 5.51
C LEU A 490 13.51 -0.45 4.85
N LEU A 491 14.63 0.26 5.03
CA LEU A 491 14.90 1.50 4.28
C LEU A 491 15.21 1.25 2.80
N LEU A 492 15.71 0.06 2.48
CA LEU A 492 16.03 -0.35 1.11
C LEU A 492 14.80 -0.86 0.35
N LEU A 493 13.71 -1.17 1.06
CA LEU A 493 12.42 -1.55 0.50
C LEU A 493 11.51 -0.32 0.31
#